data_AF-A0A353B4N3-F1
#
_entry.id   AF-A0A353B4N3-F1
#
_cell.length_a   1.000
_cell.length_b   1.000
_cell.length_c   1.000
_cell.angle_alpha   90.00
_cell.angle_beta   90.00
_cell.angle_gamma   90.00
#
_symmetry.space_group_name_H-M   'P 1'
#
loop_
_entity.id
_entity.type
_entity.pdbx_description
1 polymer ?
#
loop_
_entity_poly.entity_id
_entity_poly.type
_entity_poly.pdbx_seq_one_letter_code
_entity_poly.pdbx_strand_id
1 'polypeptide(L)'
;MPSIDLLAADPDCRPALGEDICSFLESASYPALDEGRSEEETVRTVHRLVKPLRGSLTESALWLVANQLDRSHTVSQDDPSAEGSYFHGIMHRREGDYSNAKYWMRRVGQHPVHDQLAHLVADTDELPTDLQQHLKNPDELPFILVDSTAKALKSKADWIEGLQKIGWWEWQLLLKHCLPH
;
A
#
# COMPACT_ATOMS: atom_id res chain seq x y z
N MET A 1 -0.47 2.18 -19.69
CA MET A 1 -1.64 1.31 -19.49
C MET A 1 -2.52 1.92 -18.42
N PRO A 2 -3.87 1.84 -18.48
CA PRO A 2 -4.67 2.33 -17.36
C PRO A 2 -4.20 1.60 -16.10
N SER A 3 -3.98 2.35 -15.03
CA SER A 3 -3.74 1.80 -13.70
C SER A 3 -4.78 0.72 -13.46
N ILE A 4 -4.36 -0.53 -13.21
CA ILE A 4 -5.33 -1.56 -12.81
C ILE A 4 -5.91 -1.09 -11.48
N ASP A 5 -7.20 -0.76 -11.49
CA ASP A 5 -7.98 -0.50 -10.30
C ASP A 5 -8.57 -1.84 -9.84
N LEU A 6 -7.88 -2.45 -8.87
CA LEU A 6 -8.19 -3.79 -8.37
C LEU A 6 -9.44 -3.77 -7.48
N LEU A 7 -9.76 -2.62 -6.89
CA LEU A 7 -10.95 -2.42 -6.08
C LEU A 7 -12.17 -2.21 -6.99
N ALA A 8 -12.07 -1.36 -8.02
CA ALA A 8 -13.16 -1.12 -8.95
C ALA A 8 -13.48 -2.34 -9.84
N ALA A 9 -12.49 -3.20 -10.11
CA ALA A 9 -12.69 -4.44 -10.87
C ALA A 9 -13.47 -5.51 -10.10
N ASP A 10 -13.57 -5.40 -8.78
CA ASP A 10 -14.28 -6.37 -7.93
C ASP A 10 -15.67 -5.83 -7.52
N PRO A 11 -16.77 -6.48 -7.93
CA PRO A 11 -18.12 -5.98 -7.68
C PRO A 11 -18.50 -5.96 -6.19
N ASP A 12 -17.80 -6.72 -5.34
CA ASP A 12 -18.07 -6.82 -3.91
C ASP A 12 -17.34 -5.72 -3.10
N CYS A 13 -16.26 -5.14 -3.66
CA CYS A 13 -15.48 -4.09 -3.00
C CYS A 13 -16.26 -2.77 -2.88
N ARG A 14 -16.96 -2.34 -3.94
CA ARG A 14 -17.68 -1.05 -3.95
C ARG A 14 -18.79 -0.98 -2.90
N PRO A 15 -19.65 -2.01 -2.74
CA PRO A 15 -20.60 -2.05 -1.63
C PRO A 15 -19.95 -2.03 -0.24
N ALA A 16 -18.82 -2.73 -0.05
CA ALA A 16 -18.14 -2.82 1.23
C ALA A 16 -17.45 -1.50 1.64
N LEU A 17 -16.87 -0.78 0.68
CA LEU A 17 -16.21 0.52 0.91
C LEU A 17 -17.21 1.69 0.94
N GLY A 18 -18.31 1.58 0.19
CA GLY A 18 -19.21 2.69 -0.04
C GLY A 18 -18.71 3.67 -1.11
N GLU A 19 -19.65 4.43 -1.67
CA GLU A 19 -19.44 5.28 -2.84
C GLU A 19 -18.43 6.42 -2.60
N ASP A 20 -18.47 7.03 -1.42
CA ASP A 20 -17.60 8.16 -1.09
C ASP A 20 -16.11 7.75 -1.03
N ILE A 21 -15.83 6.56 -0.49
CA ILE A 21 -14.46 6.03 -0.45
C ILE A 21 -14.01 5.63 -1.85
N CYS A 22 -14.87 4.98 -2.64
CA CYS A 22 -14.52 4.60 -4.01
C CYS A 22 -14.21 5.84 -4.86
N SER A 23 -15.06 6.87 -4.81
CA SER A 23 -14.84 8.12 -5.53
C SER A 23 -13.53 8.82 -5.12
N PHE A 24 -13.20 8.78 -3.83
CA PHE A 24 -11.92 9.29 -3.34
C PHE A 24 -10.73 8.52 -3.92
N LEU A 25 -10.76 7.18 -3.90
CA LEU A 25 -9.68 6.35 -4.42
C LEU A 25 -9.52 6.45 -5.94
N GLU A 26 -10.61 6.53 -6.69
CA GLU A 26 -10.62 6.72 -8.15
C GLU A 26 -9.95 8.05 -8.57
N SER A 27 -9.98 9.06 -7.69
CA SER A 27 -9.34 10.37 -7.91
C SER A 27 -7.94 10.51 -7.29
N ALA A 28 -7.50 9.52 -6.51
CA ALA A 28 -6.22 9.57 -5.84
C ALA A 28 -5.06 9.37 -6.84
N SER A 29 -3.99 10.13 -6.65
CA SER A 29 -2.71 9.85 -7.32
C SER A 29 -1.96 8.72 -6.61
N TYR A 30 -0.99 8.10 -7.29
CA TYR A 30 -0.14 7.11 -6.63
C TYR A 30 0.57 7.72 -5.41
N PRO A 31 0.50 7.08 -4.23
CA PRO A 31 1.18 7.59 -3.04
C PRO A 31 2.69 7.74 -3.25
N ALA A 32 3.30 8.68 -2.54
CA ALA A 32 4.74 8.84 -2.52
C ALA A 32 5.43 7.61 -1.91
N LEU A 33 6.63 7.28 -2.40
CA LEU A 33 7.45 6.22 -1.81
C LEU A 33 8.08 6.62 -0.47
N ASP A 34 8.11 7.92 -0.17
CA ASP A 34 8.59 8.50 1.09
C ASP A 34 7.43 9.11 1.90
N GLU A 35 7.77 9.91 2.93
CA GLU A 35 6.81 10.67 3.74
C GLU A 35 5.91 11.59 2.88
N GLY A 36 6.40 12.01 1.71
CA GLY A 36 5.69 12.87 0.79
C GLY A 36 5.27 14.20 1.41
N ARG A 37 4.34 14.89 0.75
CA ARG A 37 3.61 16.02 1.32
C ARG A 37 2.16 15.62 1.49
N SER A 38 1.56 15.94 2.64
CA SER A 38 0.13 15.78 2.83
C SER A 38 -0.59 16.98 2.21
N GLU A 39 -1.49 16.72 1.27
CA GLU A 39 -2.34 17.76 0.69
C GLU A 39 -3.52 18.05 1.61
N GLU A 40 -3.74 19.32 1.93
CA GLU A 40 -4.72 19.71 2.96
C GLU A 40 -6.14 19.23 2.64
N GLU A 41 -6.56 19.30 1.38
CA GLU A 41 -7.89 18.84 0.97
C GLU A 41 -8.04 17.32 1.04
N THR A 42 -6.99 16.58 0.66
CA THR A 42 -6.92 15.12 0.80
C THR A 42 -7.02 14.71 2.26
N VAL A 43 -6.27 15.36 3.16
CA VAL A 43 -6.33 15.10 4.60
C VAL A 43 -7.72 15.39 5.17
N ARG A 44 -8.33 16.52 4.80
CA ARG A 44 -9.70 16.88 5.23
C ARG A 44 -10.73 15.86 4.74
N THR A 45 -10.59 15.40 3.50
CA THR A 45 -11.49 14.39 2.93
C THR A 45 -11.34 13.06 3.65
N VAL A 46 -10.12 12.54 3.81
CA VAL A 46 -9.88 11.30 4.58
C VAL A 46 -10.40 11.43 6.00
N HIS A 47 -10.21 12.57 6.67
CA HIS A 47 -10.74 12.79 8.02
C HIS A 47 -12.28 12.65 8.11
N ARG A 48 -13.03 12.98 7.05
CA ARG A 48 -14.48 12.75 6.99
C ARG A 48 -14.78 11.26 6.77
N LEU A 49 -14.09 10.65 5.79
CA LEU A 49 -14.31 9.25 5.37
C LEU A 49 -14.01 8.24 6.48
N VAL A 50 -12.96 8.48 7.27
CA VAL A 50 -12.54 7.53 8.32
C VAL A 50 -13.35 7.64 9.61
N LYS A 51 -14.18 8.69 9.77
CA LYS A 51 -14.96 8.89 11.00
C LYS A 51 -15.84 7.67 11.37
N PRO A 52 -16.58 7.03 10.45
CA PRO A 52 -17.29 5.79 10.74
C PRO A 52 -16.39 4.54 10.85
N LEU A 53 -15.11 4.64 10.47
CA LEU A 53 -14.16 3.53 10.37
C LEU A 53 -13.10 3.52 11.48
N ARG A 54 -13.32 4.29 12.55
CA ARG A 54 -12.30 4.51 13.59
C ARG A 54 -11.79 3.19 14.19
N GLY A 55 -10.47 3.01 14.19
CA GLY A 55 -9.78 1.83 14.70
C GLY A 55 -9.75 0.65 13.73
N SER A 56 -10.29 0.77 12.52
CA SER A 56 -10.23 -0.28 11.51
C SER A 56 -8.98 -0.21 10.65
N LEU A 57 -8.58 -1.32 10.04
CA LEU A 57 -7.50 -1.33 9.06
C LEU A 57 -7.81 -0.48 7.82
N THR A 58 -9.09 -0.31 7.46
CA THR A 58 -9.51 0.64 6.40
C THR A 58 -9.17 2.08 6.77
N GLU A 59 -9.29 2.48 8.04
CA GLU A 59 -8.81 3.80 8.48
C GLU A 59 -7.30 3.94 8.26
N SER A 60 -6.51 2.95 8.71
CA SER A 60 -5.06 2.95 8.51
C SER A 60 -4.70 3.08 7.03
N ALA A 61 -5.37 2.29 6.18
CA ALA A 61 -5.19 2.29 4.74
C ALA A 61 -5.44 3.67 4.13
N LEU A 62 -6.54 4.34 4.48
CA LEU A 62 -6.87 5.68 3.95
C LEU A 62 -5.90 6.76 4.43
N TRP A 63 -5.38 6.66 5.65
CA TRP A 63 -4.36 7.59 6.14
C TRP A 63 -3.05 7.48 5.36
N LEU A 64 -2.69 6.29 4.87
CA LEU A 64 -1.55 6.14 3.94
C LEU A 64 -1.79 6.92 2.64
N VAL A 65 -2.98 6.87 2.05
CA VAL A 65 -3.30 7.63 0.83
C VAL A 65 -3.13 9.14 1.05
N ALA A 66 -3.48 9.64 2.23
CA ALA A 66 -3.31 11.05 2.61
C ALA A 66 -1.89 11.45 3.04
N ASN A 67 -0.90 10.56 2.93
CA ASN A 67 0.46 10.78 3.44
C ASN A 67 0.46 11.18 4.94
N GLN A 68 -0.42 10.60 5.74
CA GLN A 68 -0.50 10.83 7.20
C GLN A 68 0.02 9.59 7.94
N LEU A 69 1.34 9.39 7.88
CA LEU A 69 1.99 8.17 8.37
C LEU A 69 1.74 7.95 9.87
N ASP A 70 1.85 8.97 10.72
CA ASP A 70 1.59 8.87 12.17
C ASP A 70 0.17 8.37 12.49
N ARG A 71 -0.82 8.78 11.68
CA ARG A 71 -2.22 8.36 11.87
C ARG A 71 -2.42 6.91 11.46
N SER A 72 -1.82 6.50 10.34
CA SER A 72 -1.80 5.09 9.92
C SER A 72 -1.05 4.22 10.94
N HIS A 73 0.10 4.70 11.43
CA HIS A 73 0.91 4.03 12.46
C HIS A 73 0.10 3.78 13.74
N THR A 74 -0.58 4.81 14.25
CA THR A 74 -1.42 4.71 15.47
C THR A 74 -2.44 3.58 15.34
N VAL A 75 -3.11 3.47 14.19
CA VAL A 75 -4.15 2.45 13.98
C VAL A 75 -3.54 1.08 13.73
N SER A 76 -2.55 0.97 12.86
CA SER A 76 -1.94 -0.32 12.50
C SER A 76 -1.11 -0.96 13.63
N GLN A 77 -0.54 -0.15 14.52
CA GLN A 77 0.21 -0.67 15.68
C GLN A 77 -0.70 -1.38 16.69
N ASP A 78 -1.93 -0.91 16.85
CA ASP A 78 -2.89 -1.46 17.81
C ASP A 78 -3.55 -2.76 17.33
N ASP A 79 -3.36 -3.13 16.05
CA ASP A 79 -3.87 -4.36 15.46
C ASP A 79 -2.79 -5.48 15.44
N PRO A 80 -2.96 -6.58 16.20
CA PRO A 80 -1.97 -7.64 16.30
C PRO A 80 -1.99 -8.64 15.13
N SER A 81 -2.86 -8.46 14.14
CA SER A 81 -2.99 -9.35 12.99
C SER A 81 -1.81 -9.24 12.01
N ALA A 82 -1.81 -10.15 11.02
CA ALA A 82 -0.86 -10.09 9.92
C ALA A 82 -1.11 -8.83 9.07
N GLU A 83 -2.37 -8.46 8.86
CA GLU A 83 -2.80 -7.31 8.07
C GLU A 83 -2.45 -5.99 8.77
N GLY A 84 -2.64 -5.91 10.09
CA GLY A 84 -2.16 -4.81 10.93
C GLY A 84 -0.64 -4.64 10.81
N SER A 85 0.09 -5.75 10.96
CA SER A 85 1.55 -5.76 10.76
C SER A 85 1.95 -5.37 9.33
N TYR A 86 1.14 -5.68 8.34
CA TYR A 86 1.42 -5.36 6.94
C TYR A 86 1.27 -3.87 6.67
N PHE A 87 0.14 -3.25 7.05
CA PHE A 87 -0.01 -1.80 6.95
C PHE A 87 1.08 -1.04 7.72
N HIS A 88 1.48 -1.55 8.89
CA HIS A 88 2.58 -1.01 9.68
C HIS A 88 3.92 -1.09 8.91
N GLY A 89 4.21 -2.24 8.28
CA GLY A 89 5.40 -2.40 7.44
C GLY A 89 5.41 -1.46 6.24
N ILE A 90 4.27 -1.28 5.55
CA ILE A 90 4.12 -0.32 4.44
C ILE A 90 4.37 1.10 4.95
N MET A 91 3.82 1.46 6.10
CA MET A 91 4.01 2.77 6.73
C MET A 91 5.49 3.06 6.98
N HIS A 92 6.22 2.17 7.68
CA HIS A 92 7.65 2.36 7.96
C HIS A 92 8.51 2.38 6.69
N ARG A 93 8.12 1.61 5.66
CA ARG A 93 8.81 1.66 4.35
C ARG A 93 8.75 3.06 3.75
N ARG A 94 7.67 3.80 3.99
CA ARG A 94 7.47 5.17 3.50
C ARG A 94 8.09 6.23 4.41
N GLU A 95 8.11 6.00 5.71
CA GLU A 95 8.89 6.81 6.66
C GLU A 95 10.41 6.74 6.38
N GLY A 96 10.88 5.64 5.79
CA GLY A 96 12.29 5.40 5.53
C GLY A 96 13.00 4.64 6.65
N ASP A 97 12.27 4.18 7.68
CA ASP A 97 12.78 3.18 8.63
C ASP A 97 12.70 1.77 8.03
N TYR A 98 13.60 1.53 7.08
CA TYR A 98 13.62 0.27 6.32
C TYR A 98 13.92 -0.96 7.19
N SER A 99 14.68 -0.79 8.28
CA SER A 99 14.97 -1.91 9.19
C SER A 99 13.71 -2.34 9.92
N ASN A 100 12.93 -1.37 10.40
CA ASN A 100 11.68 -1.63 11.08
C ASN A 100 10.60 -2.11 10.11
N ALA A 101 10.52 -1.53 8.90
CA ALA A 101 9.67 -2.06 7.83
C ALA A 101 9.91 -3.56 7.60
N LYS A 102 11.17 -4.00 7.47
CA LYS A 102 11.50 -5.43 7.36
C LYS A 102 11.13 -6.24 8.60
N TYR A 103 11.26 -5.68 9.80
CA TYR A 103 10.81 -6.35 11.02
C TYR A 103 9.30 -6.63 10.95
N TRP A 104 8.50 -5.65 10.56
CA TRP A 104 7.05 -5.81 10.42
C TRP A 104 6.67 -6.77 9.30
N MET A 105 7.35 -6.74 8.16
CA MET A 105 7.14 -7.72 7.08
C MET A 105 7.44 -9.16 7.51
N ARG A 106 8.38 -9.38 8.43
CA ARG A 106 8.58 -10.73 9.03
C ARG A 106 7.40 -11.16 9.89
N ARG A 107 6.69 -10.22 10.52
CA ARG A 107 5.50 -10.53 11.33
C ARG A 107 4.27 -10.83 10.48
N VAL A 108 4.22 -10.29 9.26
CA VAL A 108 3.21 -10.66 8.26
C VAL A 108 3.35 -12.14 7.89
N GLY A 109 4.57 -12.61 7.65
CA GLY A 109 4.83 -13.99 7.25
C GLY A 109 4.31 -14.28 5.83
N GLN A 110 3.81 -15.50 5.61
CA GLN A 110 3.17 -15.86 4.34
C GLN A 110 1.78 -15.25 4.28
N HIS A 111 1.48 -14.51 3.21
CA HIS A 111 0.24 -13.77 3.06
C HIS A 111 -0.26 -13.83 1.61
N PRO A 112 -1.56 -14.11 1.35
CA PRO A 112 -2.09 -14.27 -0.02
C PRO A 112 -1.86 -13.07 -0.95
N VAL A 113 -1.77 -11.86 -0.37
CA VAL A 113 -1.44 -10.63 -1.11
C VAL A 113 -0.03 -10.69 -1.74
N HIS A 114 0.93 -11.38 -1.13
CA HIS A 114 2.26 -11.54 -1.73
C HIS A 114 2.18 -12.34 -3.03
N ASP A 115 1.41 -13.44 -3.05
CA ASP A 115 1.21 -14.26 -4.26
C ASP A 115 0.49 -13.46 -5.36
N GLN A 116 -0.58 -12.75 -4.99
CA GLN A 116 -1.36 -11.93 -5.92
C GLN A 116 -0.51 -10.80 -6.51
N LEU A 117 0.28 -10.11 -5.68
CA LEU A 117 1.15 -9.04 -6.16
C LEU A 117 2.28 -9.57 -7.04
N ALA A 118 2.90 -10.70 -6.69
CA ALA A 118 3.93 -11.33 -7.51
C ALA A 118 3.40 -11.66 -8.92
N HIS A 119 2.14 -12.09 -9.03
CA HIS A 119 1.48 -12.32 -10.32
C HIS A 119 1.32 -11.02 -11.13
N LEU A 120 0.80 -9.96 -10.50
CA LEU A 120 0.66 -8.65 -11.17
C LEU A 120 2.00 -8.06 -11.61
N VAL A 121 3.03 -8.22 -10.78
CA VAL A 121 4.38 -7.77 -11.12
C VAL A 121 4.97 -8.58 -12.28
N ALA A 122 4.63 -9.86 -12.43
CA ALA A 122 5.13 -10.68 -13.53
C ALA A 122 4.63 -10.22 -14.92
N ASP A 123 3.46 -9.57 -14.98
CA ASP A 123 2.76 -9.21 -16.22
C ASP A 123 2.90 -7.73 -16.62
N THR A 124 3.71 -6.96 -15.89
CA THR A 124 3.86 -5.52 -16.11
C THR A 124 5.21 -5.15 -16.76
N ASP A 125 5.38 -3.93 -17.28
CA ASP A 125 6.67 -3.44 -17.81
C ASP A 125 7.14 -2.18 -17.06
N GLU A 126 6.60 -1.95 -15.87
CA GLU A 126 6.77 -0.70 -15.08
C GLU A 126 8.12 -0.65 -14.35
N LEU A 127 8.82 -1.77 -14.22
CA LEU A 127 10.08 -1.90 -13.48
C LEU A 127 11.18 -2.46 -14.39
N PRO A 128 12.46 -2.18 -14.08
CA PRO A 128 13.59 -2.84 -14.74
C PRO A 128 13.46 -4.37 -14.66
N THR A 129 13.76 -5.06 -15.75
CA THR A 129 13.59 -6.53 -15.88
C THR A 129 14.24 -7.31 -14.75
N ASP A 130 15.46 -6.93 -14.33
CA ASP A 130 16.15 -7.60 -13.22
C ASP A 130 15.37 -7.48 -11.90
N LEU A 131 14.88 -6.27 -11.59
CA LEU A 131 14.09 -6.04 -10.39
C LEU A 131 12.77 -6.81 -10.44
N GLN A 132 12.08 -6.76 -11.59
CA GLN A 132 10.85 -7.50 -11.80
C GLN A 132 11.04 -9.01 -11.57
N GLN A 133 12.14 -9.58 -12.06
CA GLN A 133 12.41 -11.00 -11.90
C GLN A 133 12.56 -11.41 -10.43
N HIS A 134 13.16 -10.55 -9.60
CA HIS A 134 13.27 -10.78 -8.16
C HIS A 134 11.91 -10.68 -7.44
N LEU A 135 11.04 -9.78 -7.88
CA LEU A 135 9.71 -9.59 -7.29
C LEU A 135 8.72 -10.73 -7.61
N LYS A 136 9.08 -11.69 -8.45
CA LYS A 136 8.23 -12.88 -8.74
C LYS A 136 8.20 -13.90 -7.59
N ASN A 137 9.08 -13.77 -6.61
CA ASN A 137 9.12 -14.67 -5.45
C ASN A 137 8.29 -14.07 -4.29
N PRO A 138 7.10 -14.63 -3.96
CA PRO A 138 6.23 -14.08 -2.92
C PRO A 138 6.87 -14.00 -1.53
N ASP A 139 7.76 -14.94 -1.19
CA ASP A 139 8.41 -14.98 0.12
C ASP A 139 9.46 -13.86 0.29
N GLU A 140 10.10 -13.43 -0.80
CA GLU A 140 11.13 -12.38 -0.79
C GLU A 140 10.58 -11.00 -1.18
N LEU A 141 9.46 -10.97 -1.91
CA LEU A 141 8.81 -9.78 -2.44
C LEU A 141 8.70 -8.61 -1.45
N PRO A 142 8.17 -8.77 -0.21
CA PRO A 142 8.01 -7.62 0.69
C PRO A 142 9.36 -7.01 1.09
N PHE A 143 10.41 -7.83 1.22
CA PHE A 143 11.76 -7.37 1.55
C PHE A 143 12.43 -6.68 0.36
N ILE A 144 12.25 -7.22 -0.85
CA ILE A 144 12.75 -6.63 -2.08
C ILE A 144 12.08 -5.27 -2.33
N LEU A 145 10.78 -5.13 -2.06
CA LEU A 145 10.10 -3.83 -2.17
C LEU A 145 10.70 -2.80 -1.22
N VAL A 146 11.00 -3.17 0.04
CA VAL A 146 11.68 -2.28 0.99
C VAL A 146 13.05 -1.83 0.45
N ASP A 147 13.88 -2.78 0.00
CA ASP A 147 15.21 -2.46 -0.53
C ASP A 147 15.15 -1.64 -1.82
N SER A 148 14.15 -1.90 -2.66
CA SER A 148 13.93 -1.19 -3.91
C SER A 148 13.46 0.24 -3.67
N THR A 149 12.59 0.48 -2.69
CA THR A 149 12.20 1.83 -2.26
C THR A 149 13.43 2.62 -1.80
N ALA A 150 14.24 2.04 -0.91
CA ALA A 150 15.45 2.67 -0.40
C ALA A 150 16.44 3.01 -1.53
N LYS A 151 16.64 2.07 -2.46
CA LYS A 151 17.50 2.25 -3.63
C LYS A 151 16.97 3.34 -4.55
N ALA A 152 15.69 3.28 -4.92
CA ALA A 152 15.05 4.20 -5.85
C ALA A 152 15.15 5.66 -5.38
N LEU A 153 14.83 5.90 -4.10
CA LEU A 153 14.89 7.23 -3.50
C LEU A 153 16.34 7.73 -3.39
N LYS A 154 17.27 6.88 -2.94
CA LYS A 154 18.69 7.24 -2.83
C LYS A 154 19.32 7.59 -4.18
N SER A 155 19.01 6.82 -5.22
CA SER A 155 19.60 7.01 -6.56
C SER A 155 18.80 7.96 -7.45
N LYS A 156 17.61 8.42 -7.02
CA LYS A 156 16.64 9.14 -7.86
C LYS A 156 16.37 8.38 -9.16
N ALA A 157 16.01 7.10 -9.00
CA ALA A 157 15.76 6.22 -10.12
C ALA A 157 14.66 6.77 -11.05
N ASP A 158 14.81 6.52 -12.35
CA ASP A 158 13.82 6.84 -13.38
C ASP A 158 12.57 5.95 -13.32
N TRP A 159 12.62 4.83 -12.60
CA TRP A 159 11.52 3.89 -12.37
C TRP A 159 10.77 4.09 -11.03
N ILE A 160 10.91 5.24 -10.37
CA ILE A 160 10.17 5.57 -9.13
C ILE A 160 8.65 5.41 -9.33
N GLU A 161 8.10 5.93 -10.41
CA GLU A 161 6.66 5.87 -10.68
C GLU A 161 6.17 4.42 -10.82
N GLY A 162 6.96 3.56 -11.46
CA GLY A 162 6.65 2.13 -11.55
C GLY A 162 6.58 1.47 -10.18
N LEU A 163 7.49 1.80 -9.27
CA LEU A 163 7.45 1.27 -7.90
C LEU A 163 6.29 1.86 -7.08
N GLN A 164 5.91 3.13 -7.31
CA GLN A 164 4.71 3.72 -6.72
C GLN A 164 3.44 2.98 -7.16
N LYS A 165 3.38 2.59 -8.43
CA LYS A 165 2.28 1.80 -8.97
C LYS A 165 2.23 0.39 -8.37
N ILE A 166 3.36 -0.29 -8.20
CA ILE A 166 3.40 -1.58 -7.48
C ILE A 166 2.94 -1.41 -6.04
N GLY A 167 3.41 -0.37 -5.34
CA GLY A 167 2.95 -0.07 -3.98
C GLY A 167 1.45 0.25 -3.89
N TRP A 168 0.88 0.86 -4.93
CA TRP A 168 -0.55 1.10 -5.04
C TRP A 168 -1.35 -0.21 -5.19
N TRP A 169 -0.85 -1.15 -5.99
CA TRP A 169 -1.47 -2.48 -6.11
C TRP A 169 -1.36 -3.28 -4.81
N GLU A 170 -0.19 -3.29 -4.17
CA GLU A 170 0.01 -3.92 -2.85
C GLU A 170 -1.01 -3.41 -1.83
N TRP A 171 -1.16 -2.09 -1.75
CA TRP A 171 -2.12 -1.44 -0.85
C TRP A 171 -3.58 -1.81 -1.18
N GLN A 172 -3.96 -1.82 -2.46
CA GLN A 172 -5.33 -2.18 -2.88
C GLN A 172 -5.65 -3.64 -2.58
N LEU A 173 -4.73 -4.56 -2.86
CA LEU A 173 -4.90 -5.98 -2.56
C LEU A 173 -5.04 -6.22 -1.04
N LEU A 174 -4.23 -5.53 -0.24
CA LEU A 174 -4.32 -5.63 1.21
C LEU A 174 -5.63 -5.05 1.76
N LEU A 175 -6.04 -3.86 1.27
CA LEU A 175 -7.32 -3.28 1.66
C LEU A 175 -8.47 -4.21 1.30
N LYS A 176 -8.49 -4.73 0.07
CA LYS A 176 -9.47 -5.71 -0.40
C LYS A 176 -9.54 -6.94 0.51
N HIS A 177 -8.39 -7.47 0.92
CA HIS A 177 -8.33 -8.61 1.83
C HIS A 177 -8.95 -8.32 3.21
N CYS A 178 -8.92 -7.07 3.65
CA CYS A 178 -9.49 -6.64 4.93
C CYS A 178 -11.00 -6.34 4.87
N LEU A 179 -11.61 -6.28 3.67
CA LEU A 179 -13.02 -5.99 3.53
C LEU A 179 -13.88 -7.20 3.88
N PRO A 180 -15.08 -7.00 4.45
CA PRO A 180 -16.03 -8.09 4.64
C PRO A 180 -16.48 -8.64 3.27
N HIS A 181 -16.50 -9.97 3.16
CA HIS A 181 -17.05 -10.71 2.01
C HIS A 181 -18.49 -11.16 2.26
#